data_AF-A0A3G4W7H0-F1
#
_entry.id   AF-A0A3G4W7H0-F1
#
_cell.length_a   1.000
_cell.length_b   1.000
_cell.length_c   1.000
_cell.angle_alpha   90.00
_cell.angle_beta   90.00
_cell.angle_gamma   90.00
#
_symmetry.space_group_name_H-M   'P 1'
#
loop_
_entity.id
_entity.type
_entity.pdbx_description
1 polymer ?
#
loop_
_entity_poly.entity_id
_entity_poly.type
_entity_poly.pdbx_seq_one_letter_code
_entity_poly.pdbx_strand_id
1 'polypeptide(L)'
;MHQPLVFLESFDSTRATANDREHHPNRAQAQTEALLYLLLGHSLAVNNTYGMDSVSVLELVDALLSTRSEALNRGKDRTARARLARARPVLVSWFGADNLLSACAGQFLRVEPGAKFRLSGWAPIDDDHEARKELATVLTRNQGDPRQLPDSPAWLGRDYPKLAERFDILLRLAEYSGRRDAGYASGAAHVQLGDYLDHFTGLENRTVEELARRRHCPGDIALRIRQEISCRQGLVDLGKRGWAHDLVANSSPDDLRNHEQIREFVDTLYNAVLADSAGAQAGFMSSVPRVDARDELKQVNALALETIRSRRGLVPAQLGPQRAEAAIPTVSGVFTAAETLPGLPVSALRQLFTTYWELIADHDRWPSWQDSCVRLNALLEETTRQRTQTVELPNRPPGGSPVTSRLREAWAGHLAVLQGLLPDTLRADDGALVLAARHGGTDYAQLLQMEDLAPDVRANALAVGEHLTGLATAVAE
;
A
#
# COMPACT_ATOMS: atom_id res chain seq x y z
N MET A 1 17.37 -4.25 -14.56
CA MET A 1 15.92 -4.20 -14.78
C MET A 1 15.36 -3.12 -13.87
N HIS A 2 14.52 -2.23 -14.38
CA HIS A 2 13.75 -1.31 -13.54
C HIS A 2 12.71 -2.15 -12.78
N GLN A 3 12.80 -2.20 -11.46
CA GLN A 3 11.76 -2.83 -10.63
C GLN A 3 10.52 -1.92 -10.68
N PRO A 4 9.32 -2.45 -10.97
CA PRO A 4 8.13 -1.61 -11.00
C PRO A 4 7.83 -1.14 -9.57
N LEU A 5 7.49 0.14 -9.47
CA LEU A 5 7.24 0.83 -8.20
C LEU A 5 5.75 0.76 -7.88
N VAL A 6 5.40 0.30 -6.68
CA VAL A 6 4.01 0.00 -6.32
C VAL A 6 3.57 0.84 -5.13
N PHE A 7 2.41 1.48 -5.27
CA PHE A 7 1.76 2.23 -4.22
C PHE A 7 0.57 1.44 -3.67
N LEU A 8 0.52 1.31 -2.35
CA LEU A 8 -0.52 0.55 -1.64
C LEU A 8 -1.55 1.53 -1.06
N GLU A 9 -2.79 1.51 -1.55
CA GLU A 9 -3.88 2.36 -1.00
C GLU A 9 -4.21 1.97 0.45
N SER A 10 -3.99 0.70 0.80
CA SER A 10 -4.13 0.18 2.15
C SER A 10 -3.26 0.92 3.18
N PHE A 11 -2.17 1.58 2.77
CA PHE A 11 -1.35 2.41 3.65
C PHE A 11 -2.06 3.67 4.15
N ASP A 12 -2.96 4.25 3.35
CA ASP A 12 -3.81 5.38 3.80
C ASP A 12 -4.92 4.87 4.73
N SER A 13 -5.48 3.70 4.41
CA SER A 13 -6.52 3.06 5.23
C SER A 13 -6.03 2.72 6.65
N THR A 14 -4.77 2.32 6.82
CA THR A 14 -4.16 2.12 8.14
C THR A 14 -3.79 3.43 8.83
N ARG A 15 -3.48 4.48 8.07
CA ARG A 15 -3.16 5.80 8.63
C ARG A 15 -4.38 6.38 9.36
N ALA A 16 -5.57 6.31 8.75
CA ALA A 16 -6.79 6.85 9.35
C ALA A 16 -7.27 6.06 10.58
N THR A 17 -6.98 4.76 10.67
CA THR A 17 -7.53 3.86 11.71
C THR A 17 -6.52 3.39 12.76
N ALA A 18 -5.26 3.83 12.72
CA ALA A 18 -4.18 3.35 13.59
C ALA A 18 -4.37 3.59 15.11
N ASN A 19 -5.37 4.36 15.53
CA ASN A 19 -5.76 4.45 16.94
C ASN A 19 -6.64 3.27 17.41
N ASP A 20 -7.17 2.46 16.49
CA ASP A 20 -8.07 1.36 16.79
C ASP A 20 -7.39 -0.01 16.60
N ARG A 21 -6.97 -0.57 17.73
CA ARG A 21 -6.73 -2.00 18.01
C ARG A 21 -5.65 -2.70 17.16
N GLU A 22 -4.78 -3.42 17.85
CA GLU A 22 -3.72 -4.27 17.29
C GLU A 22 -4.23 -5.26 16.21
N HIS A 23 -5.53 -5.55 16.20
CA HIS A 23 -6.24 -6.48 15.32
C HIS A 23 -7.06 -5.82 14.20
N HIS A 24 -6.73 -4.60 13.76
CA HIS A 24 -7.50 -3.95 12.67
C HIS A 24 -7.31 -4.68 11.32
N PRO A 25 -8.39 -5.04 10.58
CA PRO A 25 -8.28 -5.76 9.30
C PRO A 25 -7.49 -5.01 8.22
N ASN A 26 -7.65 -3.68 8.11
CA ASN A 26 -6.83 -2.85 7.22
C ASN A 26 -5.31 -3.02 7.44
N ARG A 27 -4.87 -3.27 8.68
CA ARG A 27 -3.45 -3.49 9.00
C ARG A 27 -2.97 -4.83 8.47
N ALA A 28 -3.75 -5.90 8.67
CA ALA A 28 -3.44 -7.22 8.14
C ALA A 28 -3.38 -7.19 6.61
N GLN A 29 -4.31 -6.49 5.97
CA GLN A 29 -4.31 -6.28 4.52
C GLN A 29 -3.06 -5.53 4.05
N ALA A 30 -2.74 -4.38 4.63
CA ALA A 30 -1.56 -3.60 4.25
C ALA A 30 -0.25 -4.39 4.39
N GLN A 31 -0.11 -5.17 5.47
CA GLN A 31 1.05 -6.03 5.69
C GLN A 31 1.13 -7.15 4.64
N THR A 32 -0.01 -7.80 4.37
CA THR A 32 -0.11 -8.90 3.42
C THR A 32 0.20 -8.45 2.00
N GLU A 33 -0.33 -7.31 1.57
CA GLU A 33 -0.03 -6.70 0.27
C GLU A 33 1.46 -6.36 0.17
N ALA A 34 2.02 -5.69 1.18
CA ALA A 34 3.44 -5.34 1.19
C ALA A 34 4.35 -6.58 1.11
N LEU A 35 4.04 -7.65 1.85
CA LEU A 35 4.79 -8.89 1.84
C LEU A 35 4.72 -9.59 0.47
N LEU A 36 3.53 -9.70 -0.11
CA LEU A 36 3.35 -10.28 -1.44
C LEU A 36 4.18 -9.55 -2.49
N TYR A 37 4.15 -8.21 -2.49
CA TYR A 37 4.89 -7.43 -3.48
C TYR A 37 6.40 -7.57 -3.36
N LEU A 38 6.93 -7.59 -2.13
CA LEU A 38 8.34 -7.87 -1.90
C LEU A 38 8.72 -9.27 -2.41
N LEU A 39 7.87 -10.27 -2.18
CA LEU A 39 8.08 -11.64 -2.67
C LEU A 39 7.96 -11.77 -4.20
N LEU A 40 7.25 -10.87 -4.87
CA LEU A 40 7.19 -10.74 -6.32
C LEU A 40 8.37 -9.93 -6.92
N GLY A 41 9.31 -9.49 -6.06
CA GLY A 41 10.51 -8.75 -6.46
C GLY A 41 10.28 -7.26 -6.71
N HIS A 42 9.18 -6.69 -6.21
CA HIS A 42 8.81 -5.29 -6.37
C HIS A 42 9.36 -4.41 -5.26
N SER A 43 9.34 -3.09 -5.50
CA SER A 43 9.67 -2.07 -4.50
C SER A 43 8.41 -1.40 -3.96
N LEU A 44 8.34 -1.22 -2.64
CA LEU A 44 7.25 -0.48 -1.99
C LEU A 44 7.49 1.03 -2.11
N ALA A 45 6.53 1.76 -2.64
CA ALA A 45 6.56 3.22 -2.69
C ALA A 45 6.08 3.81 -1.37
N VAL A 46 6.91 4.63 -0.73
CA VAL A 46 6.56 5.33 0.50
C VAL A 46 6.80 6.82 0.30
N ASN A 47 5.81 7.65 0.61
CA ASN A 47 5.99 9.10 0.63
C ASN A 47 6.21 9.62 2.06
N ASN A 48 6.64 10.88 2.19
CA ASN A 48 6.89 11.51 3.48
C ASN A 48 5.64 11.60 4.37
N THR A 49 4.42 11.51 3.83
CA THR A 49 3.19 11.48 4.64
C THR A 49 3.02 10.12 5.31
N TYR A 50 3.12 9.02 4.55
CA TYR A 50 2.98 7.68 5.13
C TYR A 50 4.18 7.27 5.97
N GLY A 51 5.39 7.58 5.50
CA GLY A 51 6.65 7.30 6.20
C GLY A 51 6.86 8.15 7.46
N MET A 52 5.93 9.05 7.79
CA MET A 52 5.94 9.84 9.02
C MET A 52 4.73 9.55 9.91
N ASP A 53 3.54 9.39 9.32
CA ASP A 53 2.27 9.50 10.07
C ASP A 53 1.51 8.16 10.20
N SER A 54 1.84 7.17 9.39
CA SER A 54 1.16 5.87 9.41
C SER A 54 1.92 4.89 10.31
N VAL A 55 1.40 4.60 11.50
CA VAL A 55 2.03 3.68 12.48
C VAL A 55 2.33 2.32 11.87
N SER A 56 1.37 1.74 11.14
CA SER A 56 1.54 0.43 10.51
C SER A 56 2.61 0.44 9.42
N VAL A 57 2.74 1.54 8.66
CA VAL A 57 3.79 1.68 7.65
C VAL A 57 5.15 1.86 8.34
N LEU A 58 5.24 2.68 9.38
CA LEU A 58 6.46 2.86 10.17
C LEU A 58 6.96 1.53 10.74
N GLU A 59 6.09 0.76 11.38
CA GLU A 59 6.43 -0.56 11.94
C GLU A 59 6.88 -1.57 10.87
N LEU A 60 6.20 -1.60 9.72
CA LEU A 60 6.56 -2.48 8.61
C LEU A 60 7.92 -2.11 8.02
N VAL A 61 8.13 -0.82 7.75
CA VAL A 61 9.38 -0.28 7.23
C VAL A 61 10.51 -0.49 8.23
N ASP A 62 10.24 -0.32 9.51
CA ASP A 62 11.23 -0.56 10.56
C ASP A 62 11.68 -2.01 10.60
N ALA A 63 10.74 -2.95 10.65
CA ALA A 63 11.03 -4.38 10.64
C ALA A 63 11.85 -4.78 9.40
N LEU A 64 11.51 -4.22 8.23
CA LEU A 64 12.19 -4.48 6.96
C LEU A 64 13.62 -3.90 6.93
N LEU A 65 13.81 -2.63 7.33
CA LEU A 65 15.11 -1.95 7.26
C LEU A 65 16.06 -2.39 8.38
N SER A 66 15.56 -2.67 9.58
CA SER A 66 16.38 -3.17 10.69
C SER A 66 16.96 -4.56 10.39
N THR A 67 16.12 -5.49 9.93
CA THR A 67 16.55 -6.84 9.53
C THR A 67 17.50 -6.82 8.33
N ARG A 68 17.37 -5.83 7.44
CA ARG A 68 18.33 -5.60 6.35
C ARG A 68 19.71 -5.27 6.87
N SER A 69 19.79 -4.35 7.84
CA SER A 69 21.07 -3.96 8.46
C SER A 69 21.71 -5.15 9.17
N GLU A 70 20.92 -5.98 9.84
CA GLU A 70 21.40 -7.24 10.43
C GLU A 70 21.94 -8.21 9.38
N ALA A 71 21.20 -8.42 8.28
CA ALA A 71 21.62 -9.30 7.19
C ALA A 71 22.92 -8.82 6.51
N LEU A 72 23.06 -7.50 6.30
CA LEU A 72 24.29 -6.90 5.77
C LEU A 72 25.49 -7.15 6.69
N ASN A 73 25.30 -7.04 8.01
CA ASN A 73 26.34 -7.28 9.00
C ASN A 73 26.73 -8.76 9.12
N ARG A 74 25.76 -9.67 8.92
CA ARG A 74 25.99 -11.13 8.93
C ARG A 74 26.60 -11.65 7.63
N GLY A 75 26.37 -10.99 6.50
CA GLY A 75 26.77 -11.45 5.18
C GLY A 75 28.27 -11.72 5.07
N LYS A 76 28.67 -12.99 4.98
CA LYS A 76 30.09 -13.38 4.93
C LYS A 76 30.69 -13.20 3.53
N ASP A 77 29.94 -13.46 2.46
CA ASP A 77 30.41 -13.33 1.07
C ASP A 77 30.22 -11.92 0.49
N ARG A 78 31.13 -11.51 -0.40
CA ARG A 78 31.11 -10.21 -1.10
C ARG A 78 29.94 -10.09 -2.07
N THR A 79 29.54 -11.18 -2.74
CA THR A 79 28.45 -11.16 -3.72
C THR A 79 27.10 -11.02 -3.03
N ALA A 80 26.88 -11.75 -1.94
CA ALA A 80 25.69 -11.62 -1.10
C ALA A 80 25.57 -10.19 -0.53
N ARG A 81 26.66 -9.65 0.05
CA ARG A 81 26.69 -8.26 0.55
C ARG A 81 26.39 -7.24 -0.55
N ALA A 82 26.94 -7.43 -1.75
CA ALA A 82 26.66 -6.54 -2.89
C ALA A 82 25.20 -6.61 -3.34
N ARG A 83 24.57 -7.80 -3.33
CA ARG A 83 23.15 -7.97 -3.64
C ARG A 83 22.25 -7.29 -2.60
N LEU A 84 22.46 -7.57 -1.31
CA LEU A 84 21.74 -6.91 -0.20
C LEU A 84 21.92 -5.38 -0.23
N ALA A 85 23.12 -4.91 -0.55
CA ALA A 85 23.41 -3.47 -0.68
C ALA A 85 22.61 -2.86 -1.85
N ARG A 86 22.48 -3.58 -2.97
CA ARG A 86 21.76 -3.10 -4.17
C ARG A 86 20.25 -3.26 -4.10
N ALA A 87 19.73 -4.14 -3.24
CA ALA A 87 18.30 -4.36 -3.09
C ALA A 87 17.56 -3.09 -2.64
N ARG A 88 16.41 -2.83 -3.28
CA ARG A 88 15.57 -1.64 -3.08
C ARG A 88 14.16 -2.06 -2.67
N PRO A 89 13.97 -2.60 -1.46
CA PRO A 89 12.64 -3.05 -1.03
C PRO A 89 11.68 -1.87 -0.82
N VAL A 90 12.20 -0.67 -0.57
CA VAL A 90 11.44 0.56 -0.35
C VAL A 90 12.05 1.64 -1.23
N LEU A 91 11.21 2.47 -1.82
CA LEU A 91 11.61 3.71 -2.47
C LEU A 91 10.89 4.87 -1.80
N VAL A 92 11.67 5.80 -1.24
CA VAL A 92 11.13 6.92 -0.47
C VAL A 92 11.05 8.17 -1.34
N SER A 93 9.90 8.84 -1.32
CA SER A 93 9.69 10.10 -2.03
C SER A 93 9.28 11.20 -1.05
N TRP A 94 9.68 12.44 -1.35
CA TRP A 94 9.26 13.61 -0.57
C TRP A 94 8.92 14.79 -1.47
N PHE A 95 8.08 15.68 -0.94
CA PHE A 95 7.54 16.83 -1.68
C PHE A 95 7.90 18.15 -1.04
N GLY A 96 8.13 19.16 -1.90
CA GLY A 96 8.25 20.55 -1.49
C GLY A 96 9.41 20.85 -0.53
N ALA A 97 10.41 19.98 -0.47
CA ALA A 97 11.57 20.12 0.39
C ALA A 97 12.80 19.40 -0.20
N ASP A 98 13.98 19.73 0.30
CA ASP A 98 15.24 19.18 -0.21
C ASP A 98 15.49 17.74 0.22
N ASN A 99 14.94 17.32 1.35
CA ASN A 99 15.09 15.98 1.92
C ASN A 99 13.85 15.54 2.71
N LEU A 100 13.79 14.25 3.04
CA LEU A 100 12.70 13.65 3.79
C LEU A 100 12.43 14.36 5.13
N LEU A 101 13.47 14.61 5.93
CA LEU A 101 13.32 15.21 7.26
C LEU A 101 12.71 16.62 7.19
N SER A 102 13.13 17.41 6.21
CA SER A 102 12.59 18.75 5.97
C SER A 102 11.13 18.70 5.51
N ALA A 103 10.78 17.71 4.68
CA ALA A 103 9.39 17.48 4.27
C ALA A 103 8.51 17.06 5.47
N CYS A 104 9.04 16.26 6.39
CA CYS A 104 8.35 15.87 7.63
C CYS A 104 8.22 17.03 8.61
N ALA A 105 9.25 17.86 8.77
CA ALA A 105 9.18 19.08 9.58
C ALA A 105 8.06 20.01 9.11
N GLY A 106 7.89 20.15 7.80
CA GLY A 106 6.76 20.89 7.21
C GLY A 106 5.39 20.36 7.64
N GLN A 107 5.22 19.05 7.86
CA GLN A 107 3.95 18.48 8.33
C GLN A 107 3.68 18.80 9.81
N PHE A 108 4.72 18.82 10.66
CA PHE A 108 4.56 19.25 12.05
C PHE A 108 4.13 20.71 12.16
N LEU A 109 4.55 21.57 11.22
CA LEU A 109 4.24 23.00 11.21
C LEU A 109 2.87 23.35 10.60
N ARG A 110 2.19 22.42 9.91
CA ARG A 110 0.85 22.62 9.33
C ARG A 110 -0.25 22.56 10.39
N VAL A 111 -0.28 23.56 11.27
CA VAL A 111 -1.22 23.66 12.41
C VAL A 111 -1.96 25.00 12.38
N GLU A 112 -2.45 25.40 11.21
CA GLU A 112 -3.21 26.65 11.11
C GLU A 112 -4.49 26.58 11.97
N PRO A 113 -4.80 27.65 12.74
CA PRO A 113 -6.04 27.73 13.50
C PRO A 113 -7.25 27.58 12.56
N GLY A 114 -8.08 26.55 12.78
CA GLY A 114 -9.30 26.28 12.01
C GLY A 114 -9.22 25.08 11.04
N ALA A 115 -8.01 24.56 10.76
CA ALA A 115 -7.83 23.35 9.96
C ALA A 115 -6.86 22.39 10.67
N LYS A 116 -7.38 21.63 11.66
CA LYS A 116 -6.58 20.68 12.44
C LYS A 116 -6.16 19.50 11.55
N PHE A 117 -5.00 19.57 10.91
CA PHE A 117 -4.37 18.41 10.29
C PHE A 117 -3.78 17.52 11.40
N ARG A 118 -4.58 16.54 11.84
CA ARG A 118 -4.19 15.55 12.84
C ARG A 118 -3.24 14.53 12.23
N LEU A 119 -2.15 14.30 12.93
CA LEU A 119 -1.16 13.31 12.59
C LEU A 119 -1.47 12.06 13.42
N SER A 120 -2.09 11.05 12.80
CA SER A 120 -2.44 9.79 13.45
C SER A 120 -1.27 9.16 14.22
N GLY A 121 -0.07 9.21 13.66
CA GLY A 121 1.16 8.68 14.26
C GLY A 121 1.74 9.56 15.36
N TRP A 122 1.18 10.75 15.58
CA TRP A 122 1.66 11.75 16.52
C TRP A 122 0.52 12.34 17.38
N ALA A 123 -0.63 11.66 17.42
CA ALA A 123 -1.83 12.10 18.13
C ALA A 123 -1.61 12.61 19.56
N PRO A 124 -0.71 12.04 20.40
CA PRO A 124 -0.48 12.55 21.75
C PRO A 124 0.06 13.99 21.82
N ILE A 125 0.64 14.51 20.73
CA ILE A 125 1.15 15.88 20.64
C ILE A 125 0.43 16.71 19.58
N ASP A 126 -0.71 16.23 19.05
CA ASP A 126 -1.42 16.92 17.95
C ASP A 126 -1.81 18.35 18.34
N ASP A 127 -2.27 18.54 19.58
CA ASP A 127 -2.68 19.82 20.16
C ASP A 127 -1.52 20.56 20.87
N ASP A 128 -0.32 19.97 20.97
CA ASP A 128 0.86 20.62 21.56
C ASP A 128 1.71 21.28 20.49
N HIS A 129 1.41 22.56 20.22
CA HIS A 129 2.07 23.33 19.18
C HIS A 129 3.57 23.53 19.43
N GLU A 130 3.99 23.65 20.70
CA GLU A 130 5.40 23.89 21.02
C GLU A 130 6.20 22.60 20.87
N ALA A 131 5.68 21.46 21.32
CA ALA A 131 6.29 20.15 21.05
C ALA A 131 6.44 19.89 19.55
N ARG A 132 5.43 20.20 18.74
CA ARG A 132 5.49 20.06 17.26
C ARG A 132 6.53 20.97 16.63
N LYS A 133 6.60 22.25 17.05
CA LYS A 133 7.62 23.19 16.57
C LYS A 133 9.02 22.75 16.95
N GLU A 134 9.20 22.24 18.17
CA GLU A 134 10.49 21.73 18.62
C GLU A 134 10.92 20.52 17.77
N LEU A 135 10.03 19.55 17.53
CA LEU A 135 10.32 18.42 16.64
C LEU A 135 10.67 18.88 15.22
N ALA A 136 9.91 19.82 14.65
CA ALA A 136 10.22 20.38 13.34
C ALA A 136 11.61 21.05 13.30
N THR A 137 11.98 21.75 14.37
CA THR A 137 13.30 22.39 14.52
C THR A 137 14.41 21.35 14.63
N VAL A 138 14.19 20.28 15.38
CA VAL A 138 15.16 19.19 15.54
C VAL A 138 15.39 18.48 14.22
N LEU A 139 14.33 18.15 13.48
CA LEU A 139 14.41 17.51 12.16
C LEU A 139 15.18 18.35 11.13
N THR A 140 15.21 19.66 11.30
CA THR A 140 15.87 20.60 10.38
C THR A 140 17.21 21.14 10.88
N ARG A 141 17.62 20.80 12.11
CA ARG A 141 18.85 21.34 12.75
C ARG A 141 20.13 21.05 11.96
N ASN A 142 20.22 19.89 11.31
CA ASN A 142 21.38 19.47 10.53
C ASN A 142 21.17 19.61 9.02
N GLN A 143 20.30 20.52 8.58
CA GLN A 143 20.06 20.78 7.16
C GLN A 143 21.38 21.06 6.43
N GLY A 144 21.73 20.20 5.47
CA GLY A 144 22.92 20.33 4.62
C GLY A 144 23.94 19.20 4.75
N ASP A 145 23.92 18.40 5.83
CA ASP A 145 24.73 17.18 5.94
C ASP A 145 23.85 15.93 6.07
N PRO A 146 23.57 15.22 4.96
CA PRO A 146 22.73 14.02 4.98
C PRO A 146 23.35 12.84 5.75
N ARG A 147 24.60 12.97 6.25
CA ARG A 147 25.27 11.96 7.09
C ARG A 147 25.07 12.20 8.59
N GLN A 148 24.50 13.33 8.99
CA GLN A 148 24.28 13.67 10.40
C GLN A 148 22.78 13.69 10.72
N LEU A 149 22.28 12.55 11.19
CA LEU A 149 20.91 12.48 11.71
C LEU A 149 20.83 13.24 13.04
N PRO A 150 19.73 13.98 13.30
CA PRO A 150 19.54 14.65 14.58
C PRO A 150 19.25 13.65 15.70
N ASP A 151 19.61 14.01 16.93
CA ASP A 151 19.23 13.24 18.11
C ASP A 151 17.76 13.47 18.49
N SER A 152 17.13 12.43 19.04
CA SER A 152 15.79 12.52 19.62
C SER A 152 15.78 13.48 20.82
N PRO A 153 14.79 14.39 20.94
CA PRO A 153 14.68 15.27 22.10
C PRO A 153 14.49 14.48 23.40
N ALA A 154 15.16 14.91 24.48
CA ALA A 154 15.12 14.20 25.76
C ALA A 154 13.71 14.07 26.35
N TRP A 155 12.85 15.08 26.14
CA TRP A 155 11.45 15.03 26.59
C TRP A 155 10.65 13.98 25.82
N LEU A 156 10.96 13.72 24.55
CA LEU A 156 10.21 12.77 23.74
C LEU A 156 10.33 11.37 24.33
N GLY A 157 11.56 10.95 24.67
CA GLY A 157 11.80 9.65 25.31
C GLY A 157 11.27 9.56 26.74
N ARG A 158 11.30 10.66 27.50
CA ARG A 158 10.83 10.69 28.89
C ARG A 158 9.31 10.69 28.99
N ASP A 159 8.65 11.52 28.19
CA ASP A 159 7.23 11.84 28.33
C ASP A 159 6.39 11.01 27.35
N TYR A 160 6.96 10.59 26.20
CA TYR A 160 6.28 9.83 25.16
C TYR A 160 7.16 8.72 24.53
N PRO A 161 7.52 7.64 25.27
CA PRO A 161 8.44 6.61 24.80
C PRO A 161 8.08 6.02 23.42
N LYS A 162 6.79 5.80 23.14
CA LYS A 162 6.31 5.31 21.84
C LYS A 162 6.52 6.31 20.69
N LEU A 163 6.47 7.62 20.97
CA LEU A 163 6.78 8.63 19.95
C LEU A 163 8.29 8.73 19.71
N ALA A 164 9.11 8.49 20.74
CA ALA A 164 10.56 8.37 20.57
C ALA A 164 10.93 7.20 19.67
N GLU A 165 10.31 6.03 19.85
CA GLU A 165 10.47 4.89 18.93
C GLU A 165 10.10 5.27 17.49
N ARG A 166 8.98 5.98 17.28
CA ARG A 166 8.56 6.45 15.94
C ARG A 166 9.55 7.44 15.34
N PHE A 167 10.12 8.32 16.15
CA PHE A 167 11.15 9.25 15.73
C PHE A 167 12.39 8.49 15.24
N ASP A 168 12.84 7.47 15.98
CA ASP A 168 13.98 6.64 15.59
C ASP A 168 13.73 5.89 14.27
N ILE A 169 12.50 5.41 14.04
CA ILE A 169 12.10 4.79 12.77
C ILE A 169 12.18 5.82 11.63
N LEU A 170 11.68 7.04 11.84
CA LEU A 170 11.76 8.12 10.85
C LEU A 170 13.23 8.45 10.51
N LEU A 171 14.12 8.50 11.50
CA LEU A 171 15.55 8.71 11.26
C LEU A 171 16.18 7.59 10.45
N ARG A 172 15.83 6.33 10.75
CA ARG A 172 16.29 5.15 9.99
C ARG A 172 15.81 5.18 8.54
N LEU A 173 14.57 5.60 8.33
CA LEU A 173 14.02 5.79 6.99
C LEU A 173 14.75 6.92 6.24
N ALA A 174 15.06 8.02 6.93
CA ALA A 174 15.82 9.13 6.37
C ALA A 174 17.24 8.71 5.97
N GLU A 175 17.94 8.00 6.85
CA GLU A 175 19.27 7.41 6.57
C GLU A 175 19.23 6.53 5.32
N TYR A 176 18.25 5.62 5.26
CA TYR A 176 18.06 4.74 4.12
C TYR A 176 17.80 5.53 2.82
N SER A 177 16.93 6.55 2.89
CA SER A 177 16.55 7.38 1.75
C SER A 177 17.68 8.28 1.23
N GLY A 178 18.65 8.62 2.08
CA GLY A 178 19.84 9.39 1.69
C GLY A 178 20.80 8.63 0.76
N ARG A 179 20.57 7.33 0.55
CA ARG A 179 21.36 6.50 -0.37
C ARG A 179 20.95 6.78 -1.81
N ARG A 180 21.95 6.82 -2.71
CA ARG A 180 21.73 6.92 -4.16
C ARG A 180 20.74 5.82 -4.60
N ASP A 181 19.62 6.24 -5.18
CA ASP A 181 18.53 5.40 -5.70
C ASP A 181 17.56 4.78 -4.68
N ALA A 182 17.61 5.18 -3.40
CA ALA A 182 16.64 4.76 -2.37
C ALA A 182 15.65 5.85 -1.99
N GLY A 183 16.01 7.12 -2.23
CA GLY A 183 15.17 8.28 -1.99
C GLY A 183 15.31 9.33 -3.08
N TYR A 184 14.25 10.09 -3.30
CA TYR A 184 14.28 11.21 -4.24
C TYR A 184 13.25 12.30 -3.89
N ALA A 185 13.62 13.55 -4.22
CA ALA A 185 12.67 14.64 -4.26
C ALA A 185 11.77 14.43 -5.47
N SER A 186 10.45 14.33 -5.25
CA SER A 186 9.55 14.14 -6.36
C SER A 186 9.45 15.43 -7.18
N GLY A 187 9.81 15.32 -8.46
CA GLY A 187 9.61 16.35 -9.47
C GLY A 187 8.27 16.22 -10.19
N ALA A 188 7.35 15.39 -9.69
CA ALA A 188 6.01 15.27 -10.28
C ALA A 188 5.39 16.67 -10.38
N ALA A 189 4.84 17.01 -11.55
CA ALA A 189 3.99 18.18 -11.70
C ALA A 189 2.98 18.14 -10.55
N HIS A 190 2.68 19.29 -9.93
CA HIS A 190 1.85 19.39 -8.74
C HIS A 190 0.43 18.91 -9.05
N VAL A 191 0.20 17.60 -9.14
CA VAL A 191 -1.11 17.00 -9.36
C VAL A 191 -1.86 17.21 -8.07
N GLN A 192 -2.95 17.98 -8.12
CA GLN A 192 -3.77 18.26 -6.95
C GLN A 192 -5.06 17.46 -7.01
N LEU A 193 -5.66 17.23 -5.84
CA LEU A 193 -6.97 16.59 -5.74
C LEU A 193 -8.03 17.37 -6.53
N GLY A 194 -7.93 18.70 -6.51
CA GLY A 194 -8.78 19.60 -7.29
C GLY A 194 -8.78 19.25 -8.78
N ASP A 195 -7.62 18.96 -9.38
CA ASP A 195 -7.55 18.63 -10.80
C ASP A 195 -8.34 17.36 -11.18
N TYR A 196 -8.42 16.38 -10.28
CA TYR A 196 -9.21 15.16 -10.49
C TYR A 196 -10.70 15.43 -10.34
N LEU A 197 -11.08 16.24 -9.36
CA LEU A 197 -12.46 16.62 -9.10
C LEU A 197 -13.02 17.55 -10.19
N ASP A 198 -12.22 18.49 -10.67
CA ASP A 198 -12.56 19.39 -11.78
C ASP A 198 -12.71 18.61 -13.09
N HIS A 199 -11.81 17.65 -13.35
CA HIS A 199 -11.97 16.74 -14.48
C HIS A 199 -13.31 16.01 -14.40
N PHE A 200 -13.63 15.39 -13.26
CA PHE A 200 -14.85 14.60 -13.07
C PHE A 200 -16.13 15.44 -13.20
N THR A 201 -16.17 16.61 -12.58
CA THR A 201 -17.32 17.51 -12.61
C THR A 201 -17.52 18.18 -13.97
N GLY A 202 -16.44 18.36 -14.74
CA GLY A 202 -16.48 18.85 -16.12
C GLY A 202 -16.98 17.83 -17.16
N LEU A 203 -17.14 16.54 -16.79
CA LEU A 203 -17.64 15.52 -17.72
C LEU A 203 -19.16 15.64 -17.94
N GLU A 204 -19.59 15.49 -19.19
CA GLU A 204 -21.00 15.33 -19.56
C GLU A 204 -21.64 14.13 -18.82
N ASN A 205 -22.95 14.20 -18.52
CA ASN A 205 -23.66 13.11 -17.80
C ASN A 205 -23.48 11.76 -18.47
N ARG A 206 -23.60 11.73 -19.80
CA ARG A 206 -23.43 10.51 -20.59
C ARG A 206 -22.06 9.87 -20.39
N THR A 207 -21.01 10.69 -20.32
CA THR A 207 -19.64 10.22 -20.09
C THR A 207 -19.48 9.67 -18.68
N VAL A 208 -20.08 10.31 -17.67
CA VAL A 208 -20.06 9.82 -16.28
C VAL A 208 -20.80 8.49 -16.14
N GLU A 209 -21.97 8.36 -16.76
CA GLU A 209 -22.71 7.10 -16.80
C GLU A 209 -21.94 6.00 -17.55
N GLU A 210 -21.18 6.35 -18.58
CA GLU A 210 -20.31 5.40 -19.28
C GLU A 210 -19.16 4.92 -18.39
N LEU A 211 -18.47 5.83 -17.68
CA LEU A 211 -17.45 5.47 -16.70
C LEU A 211 -18.02 4.57 -15.60
N ALA A 212 -19.21 4.90 -15.09
CA ALA A 212 -19.92 4.11 -14.08
C ALA A 212 -20.24 2.70 -14.58
N ARG A 213 -20.75 2.58 -15.82
CA ARG A 213 -21.10 1.30 -16.45
C ARG A 213 -19.91 0.36 -16.59
N ARG A 214 -18.73 0.89 -16.93
CA ARG A 214 -17.49 0.08 -17.10
C ARG A 214 -17.09 -0.68 -15.83
N ARG A 215 -17.57 -0.26 -14.66
CA ARG A 215 -17.26 -0.87 -13.35
C ARG A 215 -18.48 -1.20 -12.51
N HIS A 216 -19.65 -1.38 -13.14
CA HIS A 216 -20.90 -1.74 -12.46
C HIS A 216 -21.32 -0.78 -11.34
N CYS A 217 -20.93 0.50 -11.44
CA CYS A 217 -21.47 1.53 -10.57
C CYS A 217 -22.82 2.01 -11.12
N PRO A 218 -23.90 2.06 -10.31
CA PRO A 218 -25.18 2.60 -10.73
C PRO A 218 -25.05 4.06 -11.18
N GLY A 219 -25.63 4.39 -12.34
CA GLY A 219 -25.49 5.71 -12.95
C GLY A 219 -26.08 6.84 -12.09
N ASP A 220 -27.16 6.56 -11.34
CA ASP A 220 -27.77 7.48 -10.39
C ASP A 220 -26.82 7.81 -9.22
N ILE A 221 -26.06 6.83 -8.72
CA ILE A 221 -25.02 7.06 -7.70
C ILE A 221 -23.92 7.95 -8.27
N ALA A 222 -23.41 7.64 -9.47
CA ALA A 222 -22.35 8.41 -10.11
C ALA A 222 -22.74 9.87 -10.36
N LEU A 223 -23.95 10.11 -10.88
CA LEU A 223 -24.48 11.45 -11.12
C LEU A 223 -24.71 12.21 -9.81
N ARG A 224 -25.21 11.55 -8.75
CA ARG A 224 -25.36 12.15 -7.43
C ARG A 224 -24.02 12.61 -6.86
N ILE A 225 -22.99 11.75 -6.90
CA ILE A 225 -21.64 12.11 -6.43
C ILE A 225 -21.12 13.34 -7.18
N ARG A 226 -21.27 13.36 -8.52
CA ARG A 226 -20.85 14.49 -9.33
C ARG A 226 -21.59 15.77 -8.95
N GLN A 227 -22.91 15.70 -8.80
CA GLN A 227 -23.74 16.84 -8.42
C GLN A 227 -23.32 17.39 -7.05
N GLU A 228 -23.10 16.50 -6.07
CA GLU A 228 -22.75 16.90 -4.71
C GLU A 228 -21.36 17.57 -4.63
N ILE A 229 -20.39 17.09 -5.41
CA ILE A 229 -19.07 17.73 -5.57
C ILE A 229 -19.23 19.09 -6.28
N SER A 230 -20.04 19.15 -7.35
CA SER A 230 -20.28 20.40 -8.10
C SER A 230 -20.92 21.47 -7.23
N CYS A 231 -21.89 21.11 -6.38
CA CYS A 231 -22.53 22.02 -5.42
C CYS A 231 -21.55 22.60 -4.39
N ARG A 232 -20.41 21.95 -4.16
CA ARG A 232 -19.34 22.40 -3.25
C ARG A 232 -18.27 23.24 -3.93
N GLN A 233 -18.24 23.29 -5.26
CA GLN A 233 -17.30 24.16 -5.98
C GLN A 233 -17.52 25.62 -5.57
N GLY A 234 -16.44 26.28 -5.14
CA GLY A 234 -16.49 27.65 -4.63
C GLY A 234 -16.96 27.80 -3.17
N LEU A 235 -17.45 26.74 -2.53
CA LEU A 235 -17.81 26.73 -1.10
C LEU A 235 -16.70 26.15 -0.22
N VAL A 236 -15.93 25.20 -0.76
CA VAL A 236 -14.82 24.54 -0.06
C VAL A 236 -13.58 24.52 -0.95
N ASP A 237 -12.42 24.34 -0.32
CA ASP A 237 -11.17 24.06 -1.03
C ASP A 237 -11.14 22.60 -1.46
N LEU A 238 -11.57 22.32 -2.71
CA LEU A 238 -11.57 20.97 -3.28
C LEU A 238 -10.17 20.35 -3.38
N GLY A 239 -9.10 21.15 -3.31
CA GLY A 239 -7.73 20.66 -3.23
C GLY A 239 -7.42 19.93 -1.92
N LYS A 240 -8.24 20.10 -0.88
CA LYS A 240 -8.07 19.46 0.44
C LYS A 240 -9.14 18.40 0.65
N ARG A 241 -8.77 17.16 0.96
CA ARG A 241 -9.76 16.10 1.25
C ARG A 241 -10.62 16.33 2.51
N GLY A 242 -10.22 17.25 3.39
CA GLY A 242 -10.83 17.45 4.71
C GLY A 242 -12.34 17.73 4.66
N TRP A 243 -12.82 18.48 3.67
CA TRP A 243 -14.25 18.80 3.52
C TRP A 243 -15.11 17.54 3.37
N ALA A 244 -14.60 16.47 2.76
CA ALA A 244 -15.34 15.23 2.56
C ALA A 244 -15.46 14.43 3.88
N HIS A 245 -14.47 14.56 4.76
CA HIS A 245 -14.51 14.01 6.11
C HIS A 245 -15.44 14.81 7.02
N ASP A 246 -15.38 16.15 6.93
CA ASP A 246 -16.30 17.04 7.65
C ASP A 246 -17.76 16.81 7.23
N LEU A 247 -17.98 16.47 5.95
CA LEU A 247 -19.31 16.13 5.44
C LEU A 247 -19.89 14.91 6.16
N VAL A 248 -19.13 13.82 6.28
CA VAL A 248 -19.54 12.61 7.02
C VAL A 248 -19.74 12.93 8.50
N ALA A 249 -18.80 13.65 9.12
CA ALA A 249 -18.85 13.97 10.54
C ALA A 249 -20.10 14.79 10.94
N ASN A 250 -20.60 15.62 10.03
CA ASN A 250 -21.79 16.47 10.23
C ASN A 250 -23.07 15.90 9.60
N SER A 251 -23.04 14.64 9.13
CA SER A 251 -24.19 14.02 8.45
C SER A 251 -25.32 13.66 9.41
N SER A 252 -26.56 13.83 8.95
CA SER A 252 -27.70 13.15 9.55
C SER A 252 -27.60 11.63 9.28
N PRO A 253 -28.25 10.77 10.08
CA PRO A 253 -28.32 9.33 9.80
C PRO A 253 -28.85 8.99 8.40
N ASP A 254 -29.76 9.82 7.87
CA ASP A 254 -30.38 9.63 6.55
C ASP A 254 -29.41 9.96 5.41
N ASP A 255 -28.54 10.95 5.60
CA ASP A 255 -27.57 11.39 4.58
C ASP A 255 -26.22 10.67 4.68
N LEU A 256 -25.92 10.06 5.83
CA LEU A 256 -24.62 9.47 6.15
C LEU A 256 -24.16 8.51 5.04
N ARG A 257 -25.05 7.65 4.54
CA ARG A 257 -24.73 6.70 3.47
C ARG A 257 -24.23 7.40 2.20
N ASN A 258 -24.88 8.47 1.79
CA ASN A 258 -24.51 9.21 0.57
C ASN A 258 -23.19 9.96 0.79
N HIS A 259 -23.00 10.53 1.97
CA HIS A 259 -21.77 11.23 2.33
C HIS A 259 -20.57 10.29 2.47
N GLU A 260 -20.77 9.06 2.95
CA GLU A 260 -19.73 8.02 2.96
C GLU A 260 -19.26 7.64 1.57
N GLN A 261 -20.15 7.58 0.58
CA GLN A 261 -19.80 7.34 -0.82
C GLN A 261 -18.95 8.49 -1.39
N ILE A 262 -19.29 9.75 -1.08
CA ILE A 262 -18.51 10.90 -1.53
C ILE A 262 -17.13 10.90 -0.89
N ARG A 263 -17.04 10.62 0.42
CA ARG A 263 -15.76 10.46 1.11
C ARG A 263 -14.92 9.37 0.46
N GLU A 264 -15.49 8.21 0.17
CA GLU A 264 -14.78 7.11 -0.49
C GLU A 264 -14.25 7.55 -1.87
N PHE A 265 -15.08 8.18 -2.70
CA PHE A 265 -14.66 8.70 -4.01
C PHE A 265 -13.49 9.68 -3.89
N VAL A 266 -13.58 10.64 -2.97
CA VAL A 266 -12.56 11.67 -2.73
C VAL A 266 -11.28 11.06 -2.16
N ASP A 267 -11.37 10.12 -1.24
CA ASP A 267 -10.21 9.43 -0.65
C ASP A 267 -9.47 8.63 -1.72
N THR A 268 -10.16 7.92 -2.62
CA THR A 268 -9.52 7.20 -3.74
C THR A 268 -8.80 8.16 -4.70
N LEU A 269 -9.41 9.31 -5.04
CA LEU A 269 -8.75 10.34 -5.86
C LEU A 269 -7.55 10.98 -5.14
N TYR A 270 -7.63 11.14 -3.82
CA TYR A 270 -6.51 11.65 -3.02
C TYR A 270 -5.36 10.64 -2.96
N ASN A 271 -5.66 9.35 -2.85
CA ASN A 271 -4.66 8.30 -2.98
C ASN A 271 -4.00 8.34 -4.36
N ALA A 272 -4.76 8.68 -5.42
CA ALA A 272 -4.20 8.95 -6.74
C ALA A 272 -3.13 10.03 -6.77
N VAL A 273 -3.40 11.16 -6.13
CA VAL A 273 -2.43 12.24 -5.95
C VAL A 273 -1.19 11.75 -5.21
N LEU A 274 -1.36 10.96 -4.14
CA LEU A 274 -0.26 10.48 -3.32
C LEU A 274 0.66 9.47 -4.01
N ALA A 275 0.18 8.69 -4.98
CA ALA A 275 1.09 7.84 -5.75
C ALA A 275 1.70 8.53 -6.97
N ASP A 276 0.97 9.45 -7.62
CA ASP A 276 1.56 10.29 -8.67
C ASP A 276 2.75 11.05 -8.13
N SER A 277 2.55 11.59 -6.93
CA SER A 277 3.59 12.28 -6.20
C SER A 277 4.71 11.28 -5.84
N ALA A 278 4.40 10.06 -5.41
CA ALA A 278 5.41 9.03 -5.14
C ALA A 278 6.04 8.41 -6.41
N GLY A 279 5.82 9.00 -7.60
CA GLY A 279 6.37 8.54 -8.89
C GLY A 279 5.96 7.10 -9.25
N ALA A 280 4.91 6.58 -8.62
CA ALA A 280 4.43 5.24 -8.87
C ALA A 280 3.91 5.17 -10.31
N GLN A 281 4.41 4.20 -11.08
CA GLN A 281 4.16 4.06 -12.52
C GLN A 281 2.77 3.47 -12.83
N ALA A 282 1.72 3.93 -12.15
CA ALA A 282 0.31 3.66 -12.42
C ALA A 282 -0.35 2.42 -11.77
N GLY A 283 0.23 1.86 -10.71
CA GLY A 283 -0.46 0.85 -9.87
C GLY A 283 -0.90 1.43 -8.53
N PHE A 284 -2.20 1.74 -8.39
CA PHE A 284 -2.87 1.79 -7.10
C PHE A 284 -3.41 0.40 -6.84
N MET A 285 -3.01 -0.20 -5.72
CA MET A 285 -3.85 -1.26 -5.19
C MET A 285 -5.00 -0.62 -4.47
N SER A 286 -6.18 -0.58 -5.10
CA SER A 286 -7.41 -0.47 -4.33
C SER A 286 -7.49 -1.68 -3.43
N SER A 287 -7.59 -1.41 -2.13
CA SER A 287 -7.96 -2.43 -1.18
C SER A 287 -9.30 -2.98 -1.62
N VAL A 288 -9.40 -4.31 -1.76
CA VAL A 288 -10.71 -4.95 -1.72
C VAL A 288 -11.43 -4.32 -0.53
N PRO A 289 -12.66 -3.82 -0.72
CA PRO A 289 -13.18 -2.80 0.17
C PRO A 289 -13.29 -3.36 1.58
N ARG A 290 -13.11 -2.45 2.55
CA ARG A 290 -13.24 -2.65 4.00
C ARG A 290 -14.18 -3.83 4.26
N VAL A 291 -13.83 -4.74 5.16
CA VAL A 291 -14.59 -5.97 5.45
C VAL A 291 -16.09 -5.71 5.77
N ASP A 292 -16.47 -4.46 6.04
CA ASP A 292 -17.84 -3.94 6.24
C ASP A 292 -18.42 -3.05 5.11
N ALA A 293 -17.69 -2.81 4.02
CA ALA A 293 -18.09 -1.92 2.96
C ALA A 293 -19.15 -2.57 2.07
N ARG A 294 -20.39 -2.08 2.25
CA ARG A 294 -21.54 -2.26 1.34
C ARG A 294 -21.07 -2.23 -0.12
N ASP A 295 -21.67 -3.07 -0.97
CA ASP A 295 -21.32 -3.21 -2.40
C ASP A 295 -21.18 -1.86 -3.13
N GLU A 296 -21.94 -0.86 -2.70
CA GLU A 296 -21.92 0.50 -3.24
C GLU A 296 -20.59 1.24 -3.04
N LEU A 297 -19.91 1.08 -1.90
CA LEU A 297 -18.59 1.72 -1.70
C LEU A 297 -17.55 1.10 -2.64
N LYS A 298 -17.66 -0.21 -2.90
CA LYS A 298 -16.83 -0.92 -3.89
C LYS A 298 -17.03 -0.34 -5.28
N GLN A 299 -18.28 -0.11 -5.66
CA GLN A 299 -18.68 0.47 -6.93
C GLN A 299 -18.19 1.92 -7.07
N VAL A 300 -18.24 2.71 -5.99
CA VAL A 300 -17.79 4.11 -5.99
C VAL A 300 -16.28 4.24 -6.06
N ASN A 301 -15.53 3.40 -5.34
CA ASN A 301 -14.08 3.29 -5.50
C ASN A 301 -13.73 2.97 -6.96
N ALA A 302 -14.45 2.04 -7.58
CA ALA A 302 -14.23 1.69 -8.99
C ALA A 302 -14.56 2.84 -9.97
N LEU A 303 -15.57 3.67 -9.69
CA LEU A 303 -15.84 4.90 -10.43
C LEU A 303 -14.69 5.91 -10.32
N ALA A 304 -14.10 6.07 -9.14
CA ALA A 304 -12.93 6.93 -8.93
C ALA A 304 -11.72 6.43 -9.75
N LEU A 305 -11.48 5.12 -9.78
CA LEU A 305 -10.42 4.52 -10.61
C LEU A 305 -10.60 4.81 -12.11
N GLU A 306 -11.83 4.75 -12.64
CA GLU A 306 -12.10 5.11 -14.03
C GLU A 306 -11.94 6.62 -14.29
N THR A 307 -12.29 7.46 -13.32
CA THR A 307 -12.03 8.90 -13.37
C THR A 307 -10.54 9.21 -13.48
N ILE A 308 -9.72 8.52 -12.67
CA ILE A 308 -8.25 8.64 -12.71
C ILE A 308 -7.71 8.24 -14.09
N ARG A 309 -8.16 7.11 -14.62
CA ARG A 309 -7.76 6.61 -15.95
C ARG A 309 -8.14 7.58 -17.06
N SER A 310 -9.38 8.10 -17.01
CA SER A 310 -9.89 9.08 -17.96
C SER A 310 -9.02 10.34 -17.97
N ARG A 311 -8.73 10.94 -16.79
CA ARG A 311 -7.88 12.13 -16.69
C ARG A 311 -6.47 11.91 -17.23
N ARG A 312 -5.89 10.73 -17.00
CA ARG A 312 -4.54 10.39 -17.48
C ARG A 312 -4.47 10.09 -18.97
N GLY A 313 -5.59 10.18 -19.70
CA GLY A 313 -5.63 9.84 -21.12
C GLY A 313 -5.41 8.35 -21.39
N LEU A 314 -5.64 7.48 -20.40
CA LEU A 314 -5.49 6.02 -20.51
C LEU A 314 -6.71 5.36 -21.19
N VAL A 315 -7.44 6.11 -22.02
CA VAL A 315 -8.56 5.58 -22.81
C VAL A 315 -7.98 4.88 -24.06
N PRO A 316 -8.34 3.62 -24.39
CA PRO A 316 -7.61 2.77 -25.35
C PRO A 316 -7.56 3.20 -26.83
N ALA A 317 -7.89 4.45 -27.19
CA ALA A 317 -8.09 4.82 -28.60
C ALA A 317 -6.96 5.67 -29.23
N GLN A 318 -5.96 6.18 -28.48
CA GLN A 318 -5.02 7.16 -29.05
C GLN A 318 -3.54 7.05 -28.61
N LEU A 319 -3.12 5.97 -27.96
CA LEU A 319 -1.72 5.83 -27.54
C LEU A 319 -0.98 4.86 -28.45
N GLY A 320 -0.06 5.41 -29.26
CA GLY A 320 0.96 4.64 -29.96
C GLY A 320 1.82 3.80 -28.97
N PRO A 321 2.52 2.77 -29.48
CA PRO A 321 3.05 1.67 -28.70
C PRO A 321 4.05 2.04 -27.59
N GLN A 322 4.61 3.25 -27.56
CA GLN A 322 5.65 3.66 -26.61
C GLN A 322 5.14 4.34 -25.32
N ARG A 323 3.84 4.63 -25.20
CA ARG A 323 3.24 5.14 -23.94
C ARG A 323 2.20 4.22 -23.32
N ALA A 324 1.80 3.17 -24.05
CA ALA A 324 0.94 2.10 -23.55
C ALA A 324 1.70 1.02 -22.76
N GLU A 325 3.03 1.08 -22.70
CA GLU A 325 3.90 0.14 -21.96
C GLU A 325 3.84 0.31 -20.42
N ALA A 326 3.16 1.33 -19.90
CA ALA A 326 3.05 1.57 -18.45
C ALA A 326 1.75 1.04 -17.81
N ALA A 327 0.97 0.22 -18.52
CA ALA A 327 -0.15 -0.52 -17.92
C ALA A 327 0.39 -1.83 -17.31
N ILE A 328 1.03 -1.76 -16.14
CA ILE A 328 1.69 -2.87 -15.45
C ILE A 328 1.01 -3.10 -14.07
N PRO A 329 1.11 -4.30 -13.48
CA PRO A 329 0.05 -5.27 -13.25
C PRO A 329 -0.67 -5.07 -11.91
N THR A 330 -2.00 -5.05 -11.89
CA THR A 330 -2.71 -5.06 -10.61
C THR A 330 -2.87 -6.51 -10.12
N VAL A 331 -2.07 -6.90 -9.12
CA VAL A 331 -2.36 -8.01 -8.20
C VAL A 331 -3.72 -7.77 -7.52
N SER A 332 -4.09 -6.49 -7.34
CA SER A 332 -5.43 -6.05 -6.93
C SER A 332 -6.50 -6.56 -7.90
N GLY A 333 -7.50 -7.28 -7.37
CA GLY A 333 -8.53 -7.98 -8.14
C GLY A 333 -8.11 -9.36 -8.69
N VAL A 334 -6.90 -9.83 -8.38
CA VAL A 334 -6.43 -11.19 -8.72
C VAL A 334 -6.22 -12.00 -7.46
N PHE A 335 -5.72 -11.36 -6.40
CA PHE A 335 -5.51 -11.97 -5.10
C PHE A 335 -6.35 -11.26 -4.03
N THR A 336 -6.90 -12.04 -3.11
CA THR A 336 -7.61 -11.58 -1.92
C THR A 336 -6.85 -12.02 -0.68
N ALA A 337 -6.61 -11.09 0.24
CA ALA A 337 -6.14 -11.40 1.58
C ALA A 337 -7.34 -11.88 2.43
N ALA A 338 -7.12 -12.85 3.32
CA ALA A 338 -8.17 -13.31 4.21
C ALA A 338 -8.57 -12.21 5.20
N GLU A 339 -9.84 -11.81 5.14
CA GLU A 339 -10.42 -10.65 5.83
C GLU A 339 -10.47 -10.79 7.37
N THR A 340 -10.26 -11.99 7.90
CA THR A 340 -10.42 -12.31 9.33
C THR A 340 -9.12 -12.45 10.11
N LEU A 341 -7.96 -12.28 9.47
CA LEU A 341 -6.67 -12.48 10.15
C LEU A 341 -6.22 -11.21 10.87
N PRO A 342 -5.71 -11.33 12.11
CA PRO A 342 -5.14 -10.18 12.81
C PRO A 342 -3.86 -9.70 12.09
N GLY A 343 -3.52 -8.42 12.26
CA GLY A 343 -2.22 -7.92 11.84
C GLY A 343 -1.09 -8.64 12.56
N LEU A 344 0.04 -8.84 11.87
CA LEU A 344 1.25 -9.40 12.43
C LEU A 344 1.91 -8.37 13.37
N PRO A 345 2.37 -8.79 14.56
CA PRO A 345 3.21 -7.94 15.40
C PRO A 345 4.58 -7.70 14.75
N VAL A 346 5.25 -6.62 15.17
CA VAL A 346 6.58 -6.22 14.63
C VAL A 346 7.60 -7.35 14.71
N SER A 347 7.57 -8.15 15.77
CA SER A 347 8.48 -9.28 15.95
C SER A 347 8.27 -10.40 14.92
N ALA A 348 7.02 -10.71 14.58
CA ALA A 348 6.69 -11.67 13.52
C ALA A 348 7.09 -11.11 12.15
N LEU A 349 6.85 -9.82 11.87
CA LEU A 349 7.34 -9.15 10.66
C LEU A 349 8.86 -9.24 10.52
N ARG A 350 9.60 -9.04 11.61
CA ARG A 350 11.07 -9.15 11.61
C ARG A 350 11.54 -10.55 11.24
N GLN A 351 10.86 -11.60 11.69
CA GLN A 351 11.18 -12.97 11.27
C GLN A 351 10.97 -13.12 9.76
N LEU A 352 9.80 -12.73 9.24
CA LEU A 352 9.50 -12.79 7.80
C LEU A 352 10.54 -12.02 6.96
N PHE A 353 10.90 -10.81 7.38
CA PHE A 353 11.87 -10.00 6.64
C PHE A 353 13.31 -10.53 6.75
N THR A 354 13.68 -11.14 7.88
CA THR A 354 14.97 -11.84 7.99
C THR A 354 15.07 -12.93 6.91
N THR A 355 14.03 -13.75 6.80
CA THR A 355 13.93 -14.80 5.79
C THR A 355 13.95 -14.25 4.35
N TYR A 356 13.26 -13.14 4.09
CA TYR A 356 13.33 -12.42 2.81
C TYR A 356 14.77 -11.96 2.46
N TRP A 357 15.51 -11.45 3.45
CA TRP A 357 16.90 -11.04 3.22
C TRP A 357 17.85 -12.23 3.00
N GLU A 358 17.62 -13.34 3.67
CA GLU A 358 18.36 -14.59 3.45
C GLU A 358 18.17 -15.10 2.02
N LEU A 359 16.94 -15.06 1.49
CA LEU A 359 16.64 -15.35 0.09
C LEU A 359 17.44 -14.47 -0.89
N ILE A 360 17.53 -13.16 -0.63
CA ILE A 360 18.32 -12.23 -1.48
C ILE A 360 19.83 -12.54 -1.42
N ALA A 361 20.31 -12.92 -0.24
CA ALA A 361 21.71 -13.21 0.00
C ALA A 361 22.15 -14.56 -0.60
N ASP A 362 21.24 -15.52 -0.70
CA ASP A 362 21.51 -16.88 -1.16
C ASP A 362 21.92 -16.91 -2.65
N HIS A 363 23.08 -17.49 -2.97
CA HIS A 363 23.59 -17.50 -4.35
C HIS A 363 22.88 -18.50 -5.25
N ASP A 364 22.48 -19.64 -4.69
CA ASP A 364 21.97 -20.78 -5.44
C ASP A 364 20.46 -20.64 -5.64
N ARG A 365 19.78 -20.07 -4.66
CA ARG A 365 18.32 -19.92 -4.60
C ARG A 365 17.81 -18.67 -5.31
N TRP A 366 18.60 -17.58 -5.27
CA TRP A 366 18.23 -16.29 -5.84
C TRP A 366 17.81 -16.34 -7.32
N PRO A 367 18.55 -16.99 -8.24
CA PRO A 367 18.20 -16.99 -9.66
C PRO A 367 16.82 -17.62 -9.93
N SER A 368 16.51 -18.74 -9.26
CA SER A 368 15.23 -19.44 -9.39
C SER A 368 14.06 -18.56 -8.94
N TRP A 369 14.22 -17.87 -7.81
CA TRP A 369 13.23 -16.89 -7.36
C TRP A 369 13.05 -15.76 -8.37
N GLN A 370 14.15 -15.16 -8.84
CA GLN A 370 14.10 -14.07 -9.80
C GLN A 370 13.39 -14.48 -11.11
N ASP A 371 13.69 -15.66 -11.65
CA ASP A 371 13.07 -16.18 -12.86
C ASP A 371 11.56 -16.43 -12.66
N SER A 372 11.18 -16.95 -11.48
CA SER A 372 9.77 -17.14 -11.13
C SER A 372 9.01 -15.81 -11.05
N CYS A 373 9.62 -14.77 -10.46
CA CYS A 373 9.06 -13.42 -10.39
C CYS A 373 8.86 -12.84 -11.80
N VAL A 374 9.87 -12.94 -12.68
CA VAL A 374 9.78 -12.44 -14.06
C VAL A 374 8.64 -13.11 -14.81
N ARG A 375 8.53 -14.45 -14.73
CA ARG A 375 7.47 -15.21 -15.40
C ARG A 375 6.08 -14.83 -14.90
N LEU A 376 5.91 -14.74 -13.58
CA LEU A 376 4.62 -14.42 -12.97
C LEU A 376 4.19 -12.99 -13.26
N ASN A 377 5.08 -12.02 -13.13
CA ASN A 377 4.80 -10.61 -13.42
C ASN A 377 4.36 -10.41 -14.88
N ALA A 378 5.02 -11.07 -15.84
CA ALA A 378 4.63 -11.01 -17.26
C ALA A 378 3.20 -11.54 -17.50
N LEU A 379 2.79 -12.60 -16.78
CA LEU A 379 1.44 -13.16 -16.88
C LEU A 379 0.39 -12.29 -16.18
N LEU A 380 0.75 -11.65 -15.06
CA LEU A 380 -0.11 -10.66 -14.41
C LEU A 380 -0.38 -9.48 -15.35
N GLU A 381 0.65 -8.97 -16.03
CA GLU A 381 0.51 -7.92 -17.04
C GLU A 381 -0.39 -8.34 -18.21
N GLU A 382 -0.18 -9.54 -18.74
CA GLU A 382 -1.01 -10.11 -19.81
C GLU A 382 -2.48 -10.20 -19.38
N THR A 383 -2.73 -10.67 -18.15
CA THR A 383 -4.07 -10.80 -17.56
C THR A 383 -4.74 -9.43 -17.38
N THR A 384 -4.02 -8.45 -16.84
CA THR A 384 -4.51 -7.07 -16.67
C THR A 384 -4.85 -6.44 -18.02
N ARG A 385 -3.99 -6.60 -19.03
CA ARG A 385 -4.22 -6.10 -20.39
C ARG A 385 -5.48 -6.70 -21.01
N GLN A 386 -5.65 -8.02 -20.90
CA GLN A 386 -6.85 -8.70 -21.40
C GLN A 386 -8.11 -8.23 -20.69
N ARG A 387 -8.12 -8.17 -19.35
CA ARG A 387 -9.28 -7.69 -18.58
C ARG A 387 -9.70 -6.29 -19.01
N THR A 388 -8.74 -5.40 -19.26
CA THR A 388 -8.99 -4.02 -19.72
C THR A 388 -9.57 -3.97 -21.13
N GLN A 389 -9.24 -4.95 -21.99
CA GLN A 389 -9.78 -5.06 -23.35
C GLN A 389 -11.16 -5.74 -23.41
N THR A 390 -11.48 -6.66 -22.48
CA THR A 390 -12.77 -7.39 -22.46
C THR A 390 -13.95 -6.64 -21.84
N VAL A 391 -13.78 -5.39 -21.39
CA VAL A 391 -14.89 -4.55 -20.87
C VAL A 391 -16.00 -4.34 -21.93
N GLU A 392 -15.77 -4.69 -23.19
CA GLU A 392 -16.76 -4.58 -24.28
C GLU A 392 -17.70 -5.79 -24.48
N LEU A 393 -17.59 -6.91 -23.73
CA LEU A 393 -18.40 -8.12 -23.99
C LEU A 393 -19.14 -8.65 -22.73
N PRO A 394 -20.47 -8.40 -22.59
CA PRO A 394 -21.22 -8.68 -21.36
C PRO A 394 -21.47 -10.15 -20.99
N ASN A 395 -21.06 -11.14 -21.80
CA ASN A 395 -21.61 -12.51 -21.72
C ASN A 395 -20.57 -13.65 -21.75
N ARG A 396 -19.33 -13.44 -21.27
CA ARG A 396 -18.38 -14.57 -21.17
C ARG A 396 -18.53 -15.26 -19.80
N PRO A 397 -18.79 -16.58 -19.75
CA PRO A 397 -18.88 -17.30 -18.48
C PRO A 397 -17.55 -17.23 -17.72
N PRO A 398 -17.57 -17.20 -16.37
CA PRO A 398 -16.37 -17.28 -15.56
C PRO A 398 -15.82 -18.71 -15.67
N GLY A 399 -14.91 -18.93 -16.63
CA GLY A 399 -14.35 -20.25 -16.87
C GLY A 399 -13.47 -20.30 -18.11
N GLY A 400 -12.15 -20.32 -17.88
CA GLY A 400 -11.17 -20.87 -18.84
C GLY A 400 -10.67 -19.93 -19.92
N SER A 401 -10.18 -18.72 -19.59
CA SER A 401 -9.18 -18.10 -20.46
C SER A 401 -7.87 -18.88 -20.35
N PRO A 402 -7.19 -19.25 -21.46
CA PRO A 402 -5.86 -19.88 -21.42
C PRO A 402 -4.85 -19.08 -20.58
N VAL A 403 -5.03 -17.76 -20.48
CA VAL A 403 -4.19 -16.88 -19.66
C VAL A 403 -4.42 -17.11 -18.16
N THR A 404 -5.66 -17.32 -17.72
CA THR A 404 -5.97 -17.62 -16.32
C THR A 404 -5.35 -18.94 -15.88
N SER A 405 -5.39 -19.99 -16.73
CA SER A 405 -4.74 -21.27 -16.43
C SER A 405 -3.21 -21.14 -16.36
N ARG A 406 -2.59 -20.43 -17.32
CA ARG A 406 -1.14 -20.15 -17.30
C ARG A 406 -0.72 -19.34 -16.08
N LEU A 407 -1.55 -18.37 -15.66
CA LEU A 407 -1.32 -17.58 -14.45
C LEU A 407 -1.36 -18.46 -13.20
N ARG A 408 -2.35 -19.35 -13.07
CA ARG A 408 -2.43 -20.30 -11.95
C ARG A 408 -1.23 -21.22 -11.89
N GLU A 409 -0.81 -21.78 -13.03
CA GLU A 409 0.39 -22.62 -13.10
C GLU A 409 1.66 -21.86 -12.71
N ALA A 410 1.80 -20.62 -13.18
CA ALA A 410 2.95 -19.78 -12.83
C ALA A 410 2.93 -19.36 -11.35
N TRP A 411 1.74 -19.08 -10.79
CA TRP A 411 1.56 -18.81 -9.37
C TRP A 411 1.93 -20.04 -8.53
N ALA A 412 1.40 -21.22 -8.85
CA ALA A 412 1.76 -22.47 -8.18
C ALA A 412 3.27 -22.76 -8.29
N GLY A 413 3.87 -22.53 -9.46
CA GLY A 413 5.31 -22.66 -9.64
C GLY A 413 6.12 -21.67 -8.79
N HIS A 414 5.70 -20.41 -8.71
CA HIS A 414 6.32 -19.41 -7.84
C HIS A 414 6.21 -19.79 -6.36
N LEU A 415 5.04 -20.28 -5.94
CA LEU A 415 4.82 -20.78 -4.58
C LEU A 415 5.70 -21.99 -4.25
N ALA A 416 5.83 -22.94 -5.17
CA ALA A 416 6.70 -24.10 -4.99
C ALA A 416 8.17 -23.70 -4.86
N VAL A 417 8.61 -22.70 -5.65
CA VAL A 417 9.94 -22.09 -5.47
C VAL A 417 10.02 -21.52 -4.06
N LEU A 418 9.15 -20.59 -3.68
CA LEU A 418 9.15 -19.95 -2.37
C LEU A 418 9.15 -20.94 -1.19
N GLN A 419 8.36 -22.02 -1.26
CA GLN A 419 8.34 -23.08 -0.24
C GLN A 419 9.65 -23.84 -0.16
N GLY A 420 10.26 -24.19 -1.29
CA GLY A 420 11.57 -24.84 -1.33
C GLY A 420 12.67 -23.93 -0.80
N LEU A 421 12.52 -22.61 -0.96
CA LEU A 421 13.49 -21.63 -0.51
C LEU A 421 13.31 -21.27 0.99
N LEU A 422 12.08 -21.25 1.50
CA LEU A 422 11.72 -20.75 2.83
C LEU A 422 10.76 -21.71 3.57
N PRO A 423 11.14 -22.99 3.78
CA PRO A 423 10.23 -24.04 4.23
C PRO A 423 9.72 -23.84 5.66
N ASP A 424 10.38 -23.03 6.49
CA ASP A 424 9.95 -22.81 7.88
C ASP A 424 9.03 -21.60 8.04
N THR A 425 8.85 -20.83 6.96
CA THR A 425 8.20 -19.52 6.98
C THR A 425 7.04 -19.44 5.98
N LEU A 426 7.14 -20.20 4.89
CA LEU A 426 6.15 -20.22 3.83
C LEU A 426 5.50 -21.59 3.71
N ARG A 427 4.17 -21.60 3.78
CA ARG A 427 3.32 -22.74 3.40
C ARG A 427 2.47 -22.30 2.22
N ALA A 428 2.33 -23.17 1.24
CA ALA A 428 1.48 -22.93 0.09
C ALA A 428 0.73 -24.23 -0.21
N ASP A 429 -0.55 -24.10 -0.48
CA ASP A 429 -1.44 -25.22 -0.74
C ASP A 429 -2.50 -24.78 -1.77
N ASP A 430 -2.70 -25.55 -2.83
CA ASP A 430 -3.74 -25.35 -3.86
C ASP A 430 -4.05 -23.90 -4.26
N GLY A 431 -3.00 -23.13 -4.64
CA GLY A 431 -3.14 -21.74 -5.10
C GLY A 431 -3.33 -20.70 -3.99
N ALA A 432 -3.30 -21.13 -2.73
CA ALA A 432 -3.20 -20.29 -1.55
C ALA A 432 -1.74 -20.18 -1.06
N LEU A 433 -1.33 -18.96 -0.70
CA LEU A 433 -0.10 -18.68 0.03
C LEU A 433 -0.45 -18.39 1.49
N VAL A 434 0.15 -19.15 2.41
CA VAL A 434 0.12 -18.91 3.85
C VAL A 434 1.51 -18.47 4.30
N LEU A 435 1.62 -17.19 4.65
CA LEU A 435 2.81 -16.63 5.27
C LEU A 435 2.73 -16.93 6.77
N ALA A 436 3.60 -17.78 7.30
CA ALA A 436 3.60 -18.16 8.71
C ALA A 436 4.83 -17.59 9.44
N ALA A 437 4.63 -17.10 10.66
CA ALA A 437 5.70 -16.65 11.55
C ALA A 437 5.43 -17.13 12.97
N ARG A 438 6.47 -17.55 13.69
CA ARG A 438 6.37 -18.02 15.07
C ARG A 438 7.13 -17.09 15.99
N HIS A 439 6.44 -16.50 16.95
CA HIS A 439 7.07 -15.61 17.92
C HIS A 439 6.51 -15.82 19.33
N GLY A 440 7.39 -15.93 20.32
CA GLY A 440 6.99 -16.08 21.73
C GLY A 440 6.19 -17.35 22.03
N GLY A 441 6.28 -18.38 21.18
CA GLY A 441 5.45 -19.59 21.26
C GLY A 441 4.09 -19.46 20.59
N THR A 442 3.74 -18.29 20.03
CA THR A 442 2.52 -18.04 19.26
C THR A 442 2.80 -18.08 17.76
N ASP A 443 1.96 -18.80 17.02
CA ASP A 443 2.00 -18.85 15.56
C ASP A 443 1.06 -17.79 14.97
N TYR A 444 1.57 -17.08 13.97
CA TYR A 444 0.84 -16.08 13.21
C TYR A 444 0.81 -16.49 11.75
N ALA A 445 -0.31 -16.25 11.07
CA ALA A 445 -0.46 -16.53 9.65
C ALA A 445 -1.13 -15.36 8.91
N GLN A 446 -0.72 -15.13 7.66
CA GLN A 446 -1.44 -14.33 6.67
C GLN A 446 -1.79 -15.23 5.48
N LEU A 447 -3.03 -15.20 5.03
CA LEU A 447 -3.54 -16.01 3.93
C LEU A 447 -3.81 -15.13 2.71
N LEU A 448 -3.26 -15.55 1.58
CA LEU A 448 -3.40 -14.94 0.26
C LEU A 448 -3.93 -15.99 -0.70
N GLN A 449 -5.01 -15.68 -1.41
CA GLN A 449 -5.63 -16.61 -2.35
C GLN A 449 -5.95 -15.91 -3.66
N MET A 450 -5.92 -16.65 -4.78
CA MET A 450 -6.48 -16.14 -6.04
C MET A 450 -8.01 -16.07 -5.95
N GLU A 451 -8.61 -14.98 -6.43
CA GLU A 451 -10.07 -14.68 -6.34
C GLU A 451 -11.00 -15.76 -6.92
N ASP A 452 -10.49 -16.64 -7.80
CA ASP A 452 -11.28 -17.67 -8.48
C ASP A 452 -11.52 -18.96 -7.64
N LEU A 453 -11.11 -19.01 -6.37
CA LEU A 453 -11.32 -20.20 -5.52
C LEU A 453 -12.73 -20.18 -4.89
N ALA A 454 -13.46 -21.29 -5.09
CA ALA A 454 -14.81 -21.49 -4.58
C ALA A 454 -14.89 -21.28 -3.05
N PRO A 455 -16.04 -20.83 -2.51
CA PRO A 455 -16.27 -20.62 -1.08
C PRO A 455 -15.84 -21.80 -0.19
N ASP A 456 -15.90 -23.01 -0.72
CA ASP A 456 -15.63 -24.27 -0.03
C ASP A 456 -14.14 -24.46 0.32
N VAL A 457 -13.22 -23.81 -0.41
CA VAL A 457 -11.76 -23.84 -0.13
C VAL A 457 -11.39 -22.87 0.99
N ARG A 458 -12.17 -21.80 1.20
CA ARG A 458 -11.98 -20.83 2.30
C ARG A 458 -12.14 -21.50 3.66
N ALA A 459 -13.04 -22.49 3.78
CA ALA A 459 -13.21 -23.30 4.98
C ALA A 459 -12.04 -24.27 5.22
N ASN A 460 -11.50 -24.89 4.17
CA ASN A 460 -10.35 -25.80 4.28
C ASN A 460 -9.03 -25.07 4.59
N ALA A 461 -8.80 -23.87 4.04
CA ALA A 461 -7.59 -23.08 4.35
C ALA A 461 -7.57 -22.56 5.80
N LEU A 462 -8.74 -22.30 6.40
CA LEU A 462 -8.87 -22.00 7.82
C LEU A 462 -8.62 -23.26 8.68
N ALA A 463 -9.02 -24.45 8.22
CA ALA A 463 -8.69 -25.74 8.85
C ALA A 463 -7.18 -26.08 8.74
N VAL A 464 -6.48 -25.64 7.69
CA VAL A 464 -5.00 -25.69 7.63
C VAL A 464 -4.37 -24.81 8.71
N GLY A 465 -5.02 -23.70 9.09
CA GLY A 465 -4.68 -22.89 10.26
C GLY A 465 -4.80 -23.66 11.59
N GLU A 466 -5.84 -24.50 11.75
CA GLU A 466 -5.97 -25.42 12.89
C GLU A 466 -4.94 -26.58 12.84
N HIS A 467 -4.52 -27.01 11.65
CA HIS A 467 -3.42 -27.95 11.48
C HIS A 467 -2.05 -27.36 11.83
N LEU A 468 -1.83 -26.04 11.76
CA LEU A 468 -0.60 -25.41 12.26
C LEU A 468 -0.48 -25.54 13.78
N THR A 469 -1.60 -25.45 14.52
CA THR A 469 -1.64 -25.81 15.96
C THR A 469 -1.33 -27.28 16.22
N GLY A 470 -1.69 -28.21 15.31
CA GLY A 470 -1.42 -29.64 15.43
C GLY A 470 -0.01 -30.08 14.98
N LEU A 471 0.61 -29.39 14.02
CA LEU A 471 1.99 -29.63 13.59
C LEU A 471 3.02 -29.03 14.57
N ALA A 472 2.66 -27.99 15.31
CA ALA A 472 3.50 -27.43 16.39
C ALA A 472 3.68 -28.38 17.58
N THR A 473 2.79 -29.37 17.76
CA THR A 473 2.91 -30.42 18.78
C THR A 473 3.81 -31.57 18.31
N ALA A 474 3.91 -31.82 17.00
CA ALA A 474 4.68 -32.95 16.45
C ALA A 474 6.17 -32.65 16.20
N VAL A 475 6.64 -31.42 16.42
CA VAL A 475 8.07 -31.03 16.34
C VAL A 475 8.63 -30.67 17.73
N ALA A 476 7.84 -30.87 18.78
CA ALA A 476 8.22 -30.68 20.19
C ALA A 476 8.27 -32.01 20.99
N GLU A 477 8.17 -33.15 20.30
CA GLU A 477 8.61 -34.48 20.75
C GLU A 477 9.80 -34.92 19.88
#